data_AF-A0A1V9U861-F1
#
_entry.id   AF-A0A1V9U861-F1
#
_cell.length_a   1.000
_cell.length_b   1.000
_cell.length_c   1.000
_cell.angle_alpha   90.00
_cell.angle_beta   90.00
_cell.angle_gamma   90.00
#
_symmetry.space_group_name_H-M   'P 1'
#
loop_
_entity.id
_entity.type
_entity.pdbx_description
1 polymer ?
#
loop_
_entity_poly.entity_id
_entity_poly.type
_entity_poly.pdbx_seq_one_letter_code
_entity_poly.pdbx_strand_id
1 'polypeptide(L)' 'MSEVMYTMFKDYYPLGLFTVDDCRLAVQVHYFGKEQFKEITGQDYDVPVANPTA' A
#
# COMPACT_ATOMS: atom_id res chain seq x y z
N MET A 1 -7.14 -9.10 -9.13
CA MET A 1 -6.32 -9.08 -7.90
C MET A 1 -5.29 -10.18 -8.06
N SER A 2 -4.00 -9.86 -7.92
CA SER A 2 -2.95 -10.88 -7.90
C SER A 2 -2.66 -11.25 -6.46
N GLU A 3 -3.11 -12.44 -6.03
CA GLU A 3 -2.94 -12.94 -4.66
C GLU A 3 -1.45 -12.99 -4.26
N VAL A 4 -0.57 -13.25 -5.22
CA VAL A 4 0.89 -13.26 -5.04
C VAL A 4 1.40 -11.86 -4.68
N MET A 5 0.95 -10.83 -5.41
CA MET A 5 1.38 -9.45 -5.15
C MET A 5 0.82 -8.94 -3.83
N TYR A 6 -0.45 -9.21 -3.53
CA TYR A 6 -1.03 -8.84 -2.23
C TYR A 6 -0.26 -9.46 -1.05
N THR A 7 0.04 -10.77 -1.12
CA THR A 7 0.81 -11.46 -0.07
C THR A 7 2.22 -10.87 0.08
N MET A 8 2.88 -10.56 -1.04
CA MET A 8 4.20 -9.93 -1.03
C MET A 8 4.19 -8.58 -0.31
N PHE A 9 3.27 -7.68 -0.65
CA PHE A 9 3.18 -6.37 0.00
C PHE A 9 2.82 -6.50 1.48
N LYS A 10 1.95 -7.45 1.84
CA LYS A 10 1.57 -7.70 3.23
C LYS A 10 2.75 -8.17 4.09
N ASP A 11 3.64 -8.99 3.55
CA ASP A 11 4.81 -9.50 4.27
C ASP A 11 5.97 -8.49 4.30
N TYR A 12 6.16 -7.74 3.22
CA TYR A 12 7.34 -6.88 3.04
C TYR A 12 7.15 -5.44 3.52
N TYR A 13 5.93 -4.92 3.52
CA TYR A 13 5.63 -3.60 4.07
C TYR A 13 6.03 -3.46 5.56
N PRO A 14 5.68 -4.39 6.48
CA PRO A 14 6.10 -4.29 7.89
C PRO A 14 7.62 -4.45 8.08
N LEU A 15 8.33 -5.00 7.10
CA LEU A 15 9.80 -5.08 7.08
C LEU A 15 10.46 -3.77 6.60
N GLY A 16 9.68 -2.77 6.20
CA GLY A 16 10.18 -1.50 5.67
C GLY A 16 10.77 -1.62 4.25
N LEU A 17 10.45 -2.69 3.52
CA LEU A 17 10.89 -2.88 2.13
C LEU A 17 10.05 -2.09 1.13
N PHE A 18 8.86 -1.65 1.54
CA PHE A 18 7.96 -0.82 0.74
C PHE A 18 7.48 0.37 1.54
N THR A 19 7.30 1.50 0.86
CA THR A 19 6.68 2.70 1.41
C THR A 19 5.16 2.67 1.20
N VAL A 20 4.45 3.58 1.87
CA VAL A 20 3.02 3.80 1.63
C VAL A 20 2.75 4.15 0.16
N ASP A 21 3.62 4.94 -0.47
CA ASP A 21 3.49 5.32 -1.87
C ASP A 21 3.63 4.11 -2.81
N ASP A 22 4.54 3.18 -2.52
CA ASP A 22 4.64 1.92 -3.26
C ASP A 22 3.34 1.11 -3.16
N CYS A 23 2.75 1.06 -1.96
CA CYS A 23 1.43 0.43 -1.76
C CYS A 23 0.32 1.18 -2.53
N ARG A 24 0.38 2.50 -2.67
CA ARG A 24 -0.59 3.27 -3.48
C ARG A 24 -0.44 2.94 -4.96
N LEU A 25 0.79 2.90 -5.45
CA LEU A 25 1.08 2.55 -6.84
C LEU A 25 0.53 1.15 -7.15
N ALA A 26 0.72 0.19 -6.24
CA ALA A 26 0.19 -1.17 -6.37
C ALA A 26 -1.34 -1.21 -6.52
N VAL A 27 -2.07 -0.30 -5.84
CA VAL A 27 -3.52 -0.13 -6.05
C VAL A 27 -3.82 0.43 -7.44
N GLN A 28 -3.06 1.45 -7.89
CA GLN A 28 -3.23 2.06 -9.20
C GLN A 28 -2.98 1.08 -10.36
N VAL A 29 -2.01 0.18 -10.22
CA VAL A 29 -1.73 -0.88 -11.20
C VAL A 29 -2.61 -2.13 -11.02
N HIS A 30 -3.66 -2.04 -10.19
CA HIS A 30 -4.64 -3.11 -9.95
C HIS A 30 -4.05 -4.42 -9.39
N TYR A 31 -2.93 -4.37 -8.66
CA TYR A 31 -2.40 -5.55 -7.94
C TYR A 31 -3.35 -5.96 -6.80
N PHE A 32 -3.82 -4.98 -6.04
CA PHE A 32 -4.84 -5.12 -5.00
C PHE A 32 -5.70 -3.85 -4.89
N GLY A 33 -6.76 -3.88 -4.07
CA GLY A 33 -7.71 -2.78 -3.93
C GLY A 33 -7.43 -1.84 -2.76
N LYS A 34 -8.26 -0.80 -2.62
CA LYS A 34 -8.18 0.18 -1.53
C LYS A 34 -8.35 -0.46 -0.14
N GLU A 35 -9.17 -1.50 -0.04
CA GLU A 35 -9.37 -2.24 1.21
C GLU A 35 -8.07 -2.92 1.65
N GLN A 36 -7.40 -3.60 0.72
CA GLN A 36 -6.11 -4.26 0.97
C GLN A 36 -5.01 -3.26 1.30
N PHE A 37 -5.01 -2.09 0.66
CA PHE A 37 -4.10 -1.00 1.01
C PHE A 37 -4.24 -0.60 2.49
N LYS A 38 -5.47 -0.48 2.97
CA LYS A 38 -5.74 -0.16 4.37
C LYS A 38 -5.34 -1.28 5.32
N GLU A 39 -5.51 -2.54 4.91
CA GLU A 39 -5.03 -3.69 5.68
C GLU A 39 -3.49 -3.73 5.80
N ILE A 40 -2.77 -3.43 4.73
CA ILE A 40 -1.30 -3.49 4.69
C ILE A 40 -0.69 -2.29 5.42
N THR A 41 -1.16 -1.08 5.10
CA THR A 41 -0.55 0.18 5.54
C THR A 41 -1.16 0.74 6.82
N GLY A 42 -2.37 0.31 7.17
CA GLY A 42 -3.20 0.93 8.21
C GLY A 42 -3.80 2.28 7.81
N GLN A 43 -3.52 2.77 6.59
CA GLN A 43 -3.92 4.09 6.13
C GLN A 43 -5.11 4.01 5.16
N ASP A 44 -5.93 5.06 5.18
CA ASP A 44 -7.00 5.18 4.21
C ASP A 44 -6.45 5.67 2.86
N TYR A 45 -6.78 4.98 1.77
CA TYR A 45 -6.24 5.30 0.45
C TYR A 45 -6.67 6.70 -0.02
N ASP A 46 -7.88 7.13 0.33
CA ASP A 46 -8.43 8.43 -0.11
C ASP A 46 -7.85 9.62 0.66
N VAL A 47 -7.20 9.40 1.81
CA VAL A 47 -6.51 10.46 2.55
C VAL A 47 -5.15 10.67 1.91
N PRO A 48 -4.86 11.79 1.23
CA PRO A 48 -3.51 12.03 0.72
C PRO A 48 -2.52 11.98 1.89
N VAL A 49 -1.40 11.28 1.72
CA VAL A 49 -0.30 11.35 2.68
C VAL A 49 0.14 12.80 2.67
N ALA A 50 -0.17 13.54 3.74
CA ALA A 50 0.25 14.92 3.86
C ALA A 50 1.78 14.90 3.78
N ASN A 51 2.33 15.40 2.68
CA ASN A 51 3.76 15.55 2.51
C ASN A 51 4.22 16.37 3.73
N PRO A 52 5.08 15.86 4.62
CA PRO A 52 5.58 16.67 5.71
C PRO A 52 6.50 17.71 5.07
N THR A 53 5.93 18.87 4.74
CA THR A 53 6.69 20.06 4.38
C THR A 53 7.52 20.43 5.60
N ALA A 54 8.82 20.14 5.55
CA ALA A 54 9.84 20.67 6.44
C ALA A 54 11.10 20.91 5.61
#